data_AF-A0A928E2W0-F1
#
_entry.id   AF-A0A928E2W0-F1
#
_cell.length_a   1.000
_cell.length_b   1.000
_cell.length_c   1.000
_cell.angle_alpha   90.00
_cell.angle_beta   90.00
_cell.angle_gamma   90.00
#
_symmetry.space_group_name_H-M   'P 1'
#
loop_
_entity.id
_entity.type
_entity.pdbx_description
1 polymer ?
#
loop_
_entity_poly.entity_id
_entity_poly.type
_entity_poly.pdbx_seq_one_letter_code
_entity_poly.pdbx_strand_id
1 'polypeptide(L)' 'MSENIAQDFARTFCTPSGARVIAHLRKITIERVLGANATDAELRGVEAQRALVHQIENMIERGK' A
#
# COMPACT_ATOMS: atom_id res chain seq x y z
N MET A 1 -12.80 -9.78 -14.91
CA MET A 1 -11.63 -9.01 -14.43
C MET A 1 -11.52 -7.81 -15.35
N SER A 2 -11.58 -6.57 -14.85
CA SER A 2 -11.57 -5.37 -15.70
C SER A 2 -10.34 -5.37 -16.61
N GLU A 3 -10.55 -5.01 -17.88
CA GLU A 3 -9.62 -5.26 -19.00
C GLU A 3 -8.25 -4.57 -18.85
N ASN A 4 -8.09 -3.65 -17.89
CA ASN A 4 -6.76 -3.25 -17.40
C ASN A 4 -6.80 -2.67 -15.97
N ILE A 5 -6.95 -3.53 -14.97
CA ILE A 5 -6.97 -3.12 -13.55
C ILE A 5 -5.73 -2.28 -13.15
N ALA A 6 -4.55 -2.49 -13.75
CA ALA A 6 -3.37 -1.67 -13.45
C ALA A 6 -3.56 -0.21 -13.88
N GLN A 7 -4.15 0.04 -15.04
CA GLN A 7 -4.52 1.40 -15.47
C GLN A 7 -5.56 2.05 -14.55
N ASP A 8 -6.50 1.28 -14.00
CA ASP A 8 -7.46 1.79 -13.01
C ASP A 8 -6.76 2.24 -11.72
N PHE A 9 -5.77 1.46 -11.24
CA PHE A 9 -4.91 1.85 -10.12
C PHE A 9 -4.14 3.14 -10.44
N ALA A 10 -3.45 3.19 -11.57
CA ALA A 10 -2.68 4.35 -11.98
C ALA A 10 -3.54 5.62 -12.08
N ARG A 11 -4.71 5.53 -12.73
CA ARG A 11 -5.66 6.66 -12.86
C ARG A 11 -6.25 7.10 -11.52
N THR A 12 -6.52 6.17 -10.62
CA THR A 12 -7.08 6.51 -9.30
C THR A 12 -6.06 7.27 -8.46
N PHE A 13 -4.80 6.86 -8.51
CA PHE A 13 -3.74 7.41 -7.66
C PHE A 13 -2.90 8.54 -8.30
N CYS A 14 -3.15 8.91 -9.57
CA CYS A 14 -2.45 10.03 -10.23
C CYS A 14 -2.91 11.42 -9.79
N THR A 15 -3.96 11.53 -8.98
CA THR A 15 -4.45 12.82 -8.45
C THR A 15 -3.68 13.24 -7.19
N PRO A 16 -3.66 14.54 -6.84
CA PRO A 16 -3.05 14.99 -5.58
C PRO A 16 -3.64 14.31 -4.33
N SER A 17 -4.94 14.02 -4.34
CA SER A 17 -5.59 13.27 -3.26
C SER A 17 -5.14 11.81 -3.24
N GLY A 18 -5.02 11.17 -4.41
CA GLY A 18 -4.48 9.81 -4.54
C GLY A 18 -3.06 9.70 -3.99
N ALA A 19 -2.17 10.63 -4.34
CA ALA A 19 -0.83 10.69 -3.80
C ALA A 19 -0.81 10.82 -2.26
N ARG A 20 -1.69 11.66 -1.69
CA ARG A 20 -1.82 11.78 -0.22
C ARG A 20 -2.33 10.49 0.43
N VAL A 21 -3.25 9.77 -0.21
CA VAL A 21 -3.74 8.48 0.30
C VAL A 21 -2.62 7.44 0.32
N ILE A 22 -1.84 7.30 -0.75
CA ILE A 22 -0.70 6.37 -0.78
C ILE A 22 0.34 6.74 0.28
N ALA A 23 0.69 8.02 0.41
CA ALA A 23 1.61 8.48 1.46
C ALA A 23 1.09 8.17 2.87
N HIS A 24 -0.22 8.34 3.11
CA HIS A 24 -0.83 7.98 4.39
C HIS A 24 -0.78 6.47 4.65
N LEU A 25 -1.10 5.64 3.66
CA LEU A 25 -1.02 4.18 3.76
C LEU A 25 0.42 3.72 4.08
N ARG A 26 1.42 4.29 3.42
CA ARG A 26 2.84 4.03 3.72
C ARG A 26 3.18 4.37 5.16
N LYS A 27 2.75 5.54 5.65
CA LYS A 27 3.00 5.99 7.03
C LYS A 27 2.45 5.02 8.08
N ILE A 28 1.24 4.49 7.87
CA ILE A 28 0.58 3.61 8.85
C ILE A 28 0.96 2.12 8.72
N THR A 29 1.71 1.74 7.67
CA THR A 29 2.10 0.33 7.40
C THR A 29 3.62 0.16 7.24
N ILE A 30 4.20 0.65 6.13
CA ILE A 30 5.61 0.51 5.77
C ILE A 30 6.51 1.18 6.81
N GLU A 31 6.19 2.42 7.17
CA GLU A 31 6.98 3.23 8.12
C GLU A 31 6.59 2.98 9.57
N ARG A 32 5.56 2.16 9.81
CA ARG A 32 5.11 1.82 11.15
C ARG A 32 6.11 0.88 11.82
N VAL A 33 6.66 1.34 12.93
CA VAL A 33 7.53 0.55 13.81
C VAL A 33 6.70 -0.02 14.96
N LEU A 34 6.90 -1.32 15.24
CA LEU A 34 6.36 -1.97 16.42
C LEU A 34 7.45 -2.03 17.50
N GLY A 35 7.06 -1.95 18.77
CA GLY A 35 7.99 -2.03 19.89
C GLY A 35 8.58 -3.42 20.06
N ALA A 36 9.65 -3.53 20.86
CA ALA A 36 10.36 -4.81 21.10
C ALA A 36 9.47 -5.91 21.71
N ASN A 37 8.38 -5.52 22.38
CA ASN A 37 7.42 -6.45 23.00
C ASN A 37 6.26 -6.83 22.07
N ALA A 38 6.32 -6.49 20.78
CA ALA A 38 5.27 -6.84 19.83
C ALA A 38 5.15 -8.36 19.68
N THR A 39 3.92 -8.82 19.66
CA THR A 39 3.62 -10.24 19.48
C THR A 39 3.84 -10.66 18.02
N ASP A 40 4.11 -11.95 17.80
CA ASP A 40 4.21 -12.52 16.45
C ASP A 40 2.95 -12.29 15.61
N ALA A 41 1.77 -12.24 16.26
CA ALA A 41 0.51 -11.98 15.58
C ALA A 41 0.44 -10.53 15.06
N GLU A 42 0.90 -9.56 15.85
CA GLU A 42 0.98 -8.15 15.44
C GLU A 42 2.02 -7.95 14.33
N LEU A 43 3.18 -8.62 14.44
CA LEU A 43 4.22 -8.59 13.41
C LEU A 43 3.72 -9.16 12.09
N ARG A 44 3.05 -10.32 12.11
CA ARG A 44 2.42 -10.90 10.91
C ARG A 44 1.32 -10.01 10.34
N GLY A 45 0.52 -9.40 11.21
CA GLY A 45 -0.54 -8.47 10.80
C GLY A 45 0.00 -7.24 10.07
N VAL A 46 1.04 -6.60 10.61
CA VAL A 46 1.66 -5.44 9.94
C VAL A 46 2.33 -5.86 8.63
N GLU A 47 2.99 -7.02 8.58
CA GLU A 47 3.64 -7.49 7.37
C GLU A 47 2.65 -7.77 6.23
N ALA A 48 1.49 -8.37 6.55
CA ALA A 48 0.41 -8.54 5.58
C ALA A 48 -0.10 -7.20 5.03
N GLN A 49 -0.20 -6.17 5.88
CA GLN A 49 -0.58 -4.83 5.45
C GLN A 49 0.49 -4.20 4.54
N ARG A 50 1.78 -4.39 4.85
CA ARG A 50 2.90 -3.91 4.01
C ARG A 50 2.89 -4.56 2.63
N ALA A 51 2.69 -5.87 2.57
CA ALA A 51 2.57 -6.61 1.31
C ALA A 51 1.44 -6.05 0.43
N LEU A 52 0.29 -5.73 1.02
CA LEU A 52 -0.83 -5.13 0.31
C LEU A 52 -0.49 -3.73 -0.24
N VAL A 53 0.14 -2.87 0.57
CA VAL A 53 0.53 -1.53 0.11
C VAL A 53 1.56 -1.61 -1.03
N HIS A 54 2.54 -2.51 -0.95
CA HIS A 54 3.46 -2.76 -2.06
C HIS A 54 2.77 -3.29 -3.30
N GLN A 55 1.75 -4.13 -3.16
CA GLN A 55 0.95 -4.58 -4.30
C GLN A 55 0.24 -3.40 -4.97
N ILE A 56 -0.34 -2.47 -4.20
CA ILE A 56 -0.97 -1.26 -4.74
C ILE A 56 0.06 -0.42 -5.50
N GLU A 57 1.23 -0.16 -4.91
CA GLU A 57 2.33 0.57 -5.57
C GLU A 57 2.75 -0.09 -6.88
N ASN A 58 2.92 -1.42 -6.88
CA ASN A 58 3.25 -2.18 -8.08
C ASN A 58 2.16 -2.08 -9.16
N MET A 59 0.88 -2.08 -8.78
CA MET A 59 -0.21 -1.91 -9.73
C MET A 59 -0.23 -0.50 -10.34
N ILE A 60 0.07 0.53 -9.53
CA ILE A 60 0.22 1.92 -10.01
C ILE A 60 1.35 2.01 -11.01
N GLU A 61 2.55 1.50 -10.69
CA GLU A 61 3.69 1.55 -11.60
C GLU A 61 3.45 0.78 -12.91
N ARG A 62 2.82 -0.40 -12.83
CA ARG A 62 2.47 -1.21 -14.01
C ARG A 62 1.40 -0.58 -14.92
N GLY A 63 0.61 0.35 -14.38
CA GLY A 63 -0.47 1.01 -15.11
C GLY A 63 -0.10 2.35 -15.74
N LYS A 64 1.12 2.85 -15.48
CA LYS A 64 1.71 4.01 -16.16
C LYS A 64 2.16 3.63 -17.57
#